data_AF-A0A843WC58-F1
#
_entry.id   AF-A0A843WC58-F1
#
_cell.length_a   1.000
_cell.length_b   1.000
_cell.length_c   1.000
_cell.angle_alpha   90.00
_cell.angle_beta   90.00
_cell.angle_gamma   90.00
#
_symmetry.space_group_name_H-M   'P 1'
#
loop_
_entity.id
_entity.type
_entity.pdbx_description
1 polymer ?
#
loop_
_entity_poly.entity_id
_entity_poly.type
_entity_poly.pdbx_seq_one_letter_code
_entity_poly.pdbx_strand_id
1 'polypeptide(L)'
;MTLLSLLPLLLLVLVSSSFAASAADPDSKLGPDGGHPLPRPLIIEYPSSSSSSSSLSSSCGGSCAEEEDLRLRCNSWRVAGEANNLAPWRTVPWECSGYVKAYMTGRAYQFDLELVAREAGAYAGGIYLAEDGRDAWVFDVDETLLSNLPYYADHHYG
;
A
#
# COMPACT_ATOMS: atom_id res chain seq x y z
N MET A 1 -28.51 35.38 -13.12
CA MET A 1 -28.51 34.07 -12.43
C MET A 1 -27.50 33.11 -13.08
N THR A 2 -26.23 33.48 -13.28
CA THR A 2 -25.46 32.76 -14.32
C THR A 2 -23.94 32.64 -14.18
N LEU A 3 -23.30 33.02 -13.07
CA LEU A 3 -21.87 32.66 -12.87
C LEU A 3 -21.58 31.91 -11.57
N LEU A 4 -22.22 32.26 -10.44
CA LEU A 4 -21.96 31.58 -9.16
C LEU A 4 -22.50 30.13 -9.11
N SER A 5 -23.50 29.77 -9.91
CA SER A 5 -24.07 28.41 -9.93
C SER A 5 -23.22 27.39 -10.71
N LEU A 6 -22.25 27.85 -11.49
CA LEU A 6 -21.36 26.99 -12.29
C LEU A 6 -20.02 26.72 -11.59
N LEU A 7 -19.67 27.49 -10.56
CA LEU A 7 -18.46 27.30 -9.76
C LEU A 7 -18.30 25.89 -9.17
N PRO A 8 -19.32 25.28 -8.54
CA PRO A 8 -19.17 23.93 -7.99
C PRO A 8 -19.04 22.86 -9.09
N LEU A 9 -19.65 23.06 -10.26
CA LEU A 9 -19.51 22.16 -11.40
C LEU A 9 -18.10 22.26 -12.01
N LEU A 10 -17.57 23.48 -12.12
CA LEU A 10 -16.21 23.74 -12.58
C LEU A 10 -15.18 23.16 -11.61
N LEU A 11 -15.42 23.26 -10.29
CA LEU A 11 -14.55 22.68 -9.27
C LEU A 11 -14.55 21.14 -9.33
N LEU A 12 -15.72 20.52 -9.54
CA LEU A 12 -15.84 19.07 -9.75
C LEU A 12 -15.07 18.61 -10.99
N VAL A 13 -15.21 19.31 -12.12
CA VAL A 13 -14.47 18.99 -13.35
C VAL A 13 -12.96 19.14 -13.16
N LEU A 14 -12.52 20.18 -12.45
CA LEU A 14 -11.10 20.41 -12.17
C LEU A 14 -10.50 19.32 -11.26
N VAL A 15 -11.23 18.88 -10.22
CA VAL A 15 -10.79 17.78 -9.34
C VAL A 15 -10.72 16.45 -10.09
N SER A 16 -11.67 16.17 -11.01
CA SER A 16 -11.61 14.97 -11.86
C SER A 16 -10.42 14.98 -12.83
N SER A 17 -10.05 16.15 -13.35
CA SER A 17 -8.90 16.28 -14.27
C SER A 17 -7.54 16.14 -13.59
N SER A 18 -7.44 16.39 -12.28
CA SER A 18 -6.20 16.19 -11.52
C SER A 18 -5.89 14.71 -11.24
N PHE A 19 -6.91 13.84 -11.19
CA PHE A 19 -6.70 12.39 -11.04
C PHE A 19 -6.36 11.68 -12.35
N ALA A 20 -6.71 12.26 -13.50
CA ALA A 20 -6.40 11.70 -14.82
C ALA A 20 -4.94 11.92 -15.27
N ALA A 21 -4.18 12.79 -14.57
CA ALA A 21 -2.84 13.19 -14.93
C ALA A 21 -1.75 12.51 -14.08
N SER A 22 -1.90 11.22 -13.77
CA SER A 22 -0.72 10.38 -13.52
C SER A 22 -0.34 9.76 -14.86
N ALA A 23 0.54 10.45 -15.58
CA ALA A 23 1.03 10.03 -16.88
C ALA A 23 1.55 8.59 -16.82
N ALA A 24 0.93 7.71 -17.61
CA ALA A 24 1.59 6.49 -18.05
C ALA A 24 2.82 6.90 -18.88
N ASP A 25 3.97 6.33 -18.54
CA ASP A 25 5.22 6.51 -19.26
C ASP A 25 5.09 5.88 -20.67
N PRO A 26 5.17 6.66 -21.76
CA PRO A 26 4.74 6.21 -23.09
C PRO A 26 5.74 5.30 -23.83
N ASP A 27 6.83 4.83 -23.19
CA ASP A 27 7.91 4.12 -23.91
C ASP A 27 8.13 2.65 -23.52
N SER A 28 7.16 1.99 -22.89
CA SER A 28 7.20 0.51 -22.73
C SER A 28 6.51 -0.18 -23.90
N LYS A 29 7.14 -0.18 -25.08
CA LYS A 29 6.74 -1.08 -26.18
C LYS A 29 7.00 -2.53 -25.78
N LEU A 30 5.98 -3.20 -25.25
CA LEU A 30 5.97 -4.65 -25.10
C LEU A 30 5.73 -5.29 -26.49
N GLY A 31 6.73 -5.99 -27.00
CA GLY A 31 6.61 -6.76 -28.24
C GLY A 31 5.61 -7.92 -28.10
N PRO A 32 5.15 -8.50 -29.23
CA PRO A 32 4.04 -9.48 -29.26
C PRO A 32 4.34 -10.85 -28.64
N ASP A 33 5.50 -11.05 -28.01
CA ASP A 33 5.89 -12.26 -27.28
C ASP A 33 6.48 -11.86 -25.92
N GLY A 34 5.62 -11.46 -24.99
CA GLY A 34 6.02 -10.90 -23.70
C GLY A 34 5.36 -11.60 -22.52
N GLY A 35 5.59 -12.91 -22.35
CA GLY A 35 5.25 -13.56 -21.10
C GLY A 35 5.90 -12.79 -19.96
N HIS A 36 5.10 -12.22 -19.04
CA HIS A 36 5.62 -11.49 -17.89
C HIS A 36 6.61 -12.38 -17.15
N PRO A 37 7.91 -12.05 -17.14
CA PRO A 37 8.87 -12.83 -16.38
C PRO A 37 8.42 -12.74 -14.93
N LEU A 38 8.09 -13.88 -14.33
CA LEU A 38 7.90 -13.93 -12.88
C LEU A 38 9.13 -13.29 -12.24
N PRO A 39 8.96 -12.47 -11.18
CA PRO A 39 10.07 -11.82 -10.53
C PRO A 39 11.13 -12.87 -10.19
N ARG A 40 12.39 -12.58 -10.55
CA ARG A 40 13.50 -13.49 -10.27
C ARG A 40 13.50 -13.80 -8.77
N PRO A 41 13.70 -15.06 -8.34
CA PRO A 41 13.77 -15.38 -6.93
C PRO A 41 14.82 -14.50 -6.25
N LEU A 42 14.40 -13.84 -5.17
CA LEU A 42 15.28 -12.97 -4.39
C LEU A 42 16.30 -13.85 -3.67
N ILE A 43 17.53 -13.88 -4.18
CA ILE A 43 18.66 -14.52 -3.48
C ILE A 43 19.19 -13.47 -2.50
N ILE A 44 18.97 -13.70 -1.21
CA ILE A 44 19.55 -12.87 -0.15
C ILE A 44 20.96 -13.38 0.13
N GLU A 45 21.97 -12.65 -0.36
CA GLU A 45 23.34 -12.85 0.07
C GLU A 45 23.57 -12.10 1.38
N TYR A 46 23.88 -12.84 2.45
CA TYR A 46 24.22 -12.24 3.73
C TYR A 46 25.70 -11.85 3.75
N PRO A 47 26.06 -10.61 4.10
CA PRO A 47 27.45 -10.25 4.32
C PRO A 47 28.00 -11.04 5.52
N SER A 48 29.17 -11.65 5.33
CA SER A 48 29.95 -12.29 6.38
C SER A 48 30.16 -11.30 7.53
N SER A 49 29.76 -11.68 8.74
CA SER A 49 29.79 -10.82 9.93
C SER A 49 31.20 -10.33 10.26
N SER A 50 31.55 -9.13 9.83
CA SER A 50 32.69 -8.38 10.35
C SER A 50 32.49 -6.87 10.19
N SER A 51 31.50 -6.32 10.88
CA SER A 51 31.52 -4.91 11.27
C SER A 51 30.51 -4.67 12.39
N SER A 52 31.04 -4.69 13.61
CA SER A 52 30.73 -3.75 14.69
C SER A 52 29.32 -3.17 14.69
N SER A 53 28.50 -3.71 15.59
CA SER A 53 27.32 -3.05 16.17
C SER A 53 27.63 -1.58 16.45
N SER A 54 27.20 -0.70 15.54
CA SER A 54 27.11 0.73 15.81
C SER A 54 25.96 0.91 16.79
N SER A 55 26.32 1.01 18.06
CA SER A 55 25.51 1.59 19.11
C SER A 55 25.11 3.01 18.72
N LEU A 56 23.97 3.17 18.04
CA LEU A 56 23.18 4.36 18.29
C LEU A 56 22.67 4.21 19.72
N SER A 57 23.38 4.83 20.67
CA SER A 57 22.82 5.03 21.99
C SER A 57 21.64 5.99 21.83
N SER A 58 20.44 5.44 21.72
CA SER A 58 19.24 6.17 22.08
C SER A 58 19.43 6.59 23.53
N SER A 59 19.51 7.90 23.75
CA SER A 59 19.73 8.54 25.05
C SER A 59 18.45 8.48 25.89
N CYS A 60 17.87 7.30 26.01
CA CYS A 60 16.63 7.06 26.72
C CYS A 60 16.78 5.74 27.47
N GLY A 61 16.26 5.68 28.71
CA GLY A 61 16.26 4.45 29.51
C GLY A 61 15.52 3.28 28.83
N GLY A 62 15.52 2.11 29.48
CA GLY A 62 15.07 0.84 28.92
C GLY A 62 13.73 0.81 28.16
N SER A 63 12.82 1.77 28.38
CA SER A 63 11.53 1.80 27.67
C SER A 63 11.61 2.10 26.18
N CYS A 64 12.64 2.81 25.69
CA CYS A 64 12.72 3.12 24.25
C CYS A 64 13.17 1.92 23.41
N ALA A 65 14.00 1.05 23.97
CA ALA A 65 14.37 -0.19 23.31
C ALA A 65 13.15 -1.13 23.20
N GLU A 66 12.35 -1.23 24.27
CA GLU A 66 11.14 -2.05 24.29
C GLU A 66 10.07 -1.54 23.30
N GLU A 67 9.90 -0.22 23.17
CA GLU A 67 8.98 0.38 22.20
C GLU A 67 9.41 0.10 20.75
N GLU A 68 10.71 0.18 20.46
CA GLU A 68 11.25 -0.16 19.15
C GLU A 68 11.06 -1.65 18.82
N ASP A 69 11.38 -2.54 19.76
CA ASP A 69 11.17 -3.98 19.60
C ASP A 69 9.69 -4.32 19.37
N LEU A 70 8.78 -3.66 20.09
CA LEU A 70 7.34 -3.82 19.87
C LEU A 70 6.93 -3.35 18.47
N ARG A 71 7.41 -2.18 18.02
CA ARG A 71 7.16 -1.66 16.68
C ARG A 71 7.67 -2.62 15.60
N LEU A 72 8.85 -3.20 15.77
CA LEU A 72 9.44 -4.18 14.85
C LEU A 72 8.64 -5.48 14.80
N ARG A 73 8.22 -6.00 15.97
CA ARG A 73 7.34 -7.18 16.05
C ARG A 73 6.00 -6.94 15.36
N CYS A 74 5.35 -5.81 15.60
CA CYS A 74 4.07 -5.48 14.99
C CYS A 74 4.17 -5.25 13.48
N ASN A 75 5.27 -4.66 13.00
CA ASN A 75 5.54 -4.57 11.57
C ASN A 75 5.73 -5.95 10.94
N SER A 76 6.49 -6.82 11.60
CA SER A 76 6.71 -8.20 11.14
C SER A 76 5.40 -8.98 11.09
N TRP A 77 4.52 -8.79 12.09
CA TRP A 77 3.18 -9.37 12.12
C TRP A 77 2.32 -8.87 10.94
N ARG A 78 2.29 -7.56 10.68
CA ARG A 78 1.55 -6.98 9.54
C ARG A 78 2.03 -7.58 8.22
N VAL A 79 3.34 -7.56 7.97
CA VAL A 79 3.92 -8.10 6.73
C VAL A 79 3.64 -9.59 6.57
N ALA A 80 3.70 -10.37 7.67
CA ALA A 80 3.30 -11.77 7.63
C ALA A 80 1.81 -11.97 7.31
N GLY A 81 0.93 -11.06 7.78
CA GLY A 81 -0.48 -11.03 7.44
C GLY A 81 -0.72 -10.76 5.94
N GLU A 82 -0.10 -9.71 5.40
CA GLU A 82 -0.17 -9.35 3.96
C GLU A 82 0.34 -10.47 3.05
N ALA A 83 1.39 -11.16 3.48
CA ALA A 83 1.97 -12.30 2.76
C ALA A 83 1.23 -13.63 3.00
N ASN A 84 0.11 -13.62 3.73
CA ASN A 84 -0.67 -14.81 4.10
C ASN A 84 0.18 -15.92 4.78
N ASN A 85 1.15 -15.52 5.59
CA ASN A 85 2.05 -16.40 6.33
C ASN A 85 1.57 -16.66 7.77
N LEU A 86 0.54 -15.97 8.23
CA LEU A 86 -0.05 -16.17 9.55
C LEU A 86 -1.09 -17.31 9.54
N ALA A 87 -1.22 -18.02 10.66
CA ALA A 87 -2.41 -18.82 10.92
C ALA A 87 -3.65 -17.92 10.98
N PRO A 88 -4.87 -18.45 10.76
CA PRO A 88 -6.10 -17.66 10.86
C PRO A 88 -6.18 -16.90 12.19
N TRP A 89 -6.39 -15.59 12.12
CA TRP A 89 -6.50 -14.69 13.26
C TRP A 89 -7.85 -13.94 13.20
N ARG A 90 -8.36 -13.51 14.37
CA ARG A 90 -9.67 -12.84 14.48
C ARG A 90 -9.59 -11.35 14.72
N THR A 91 -8.56 -10.90 15.44
CA THR A 91 -8.36 -9.51 15.82
C THR A 91 -6.86 -9.20 15.77
N VAL A 92 -6.54 -7.92 15.64
CA VAL A 92 -5.16 -7.44 15.79
C VAL A 92 -4.66 -7.79 17.20
N PRO A 93 -3.40 -8.22 17.38
CA PRO A 93 -2.80 -8.36 18.71
C PRO A 93 -2.92 -7.04 19.48
N TRP A 94 -3.41 -7.09 20.72
CA TRP A 94 -3.76 -5.88 21.48
C TRP A 94 -2.56 -4.92 21.61
N GLU A 95 -1.35 -5.46 21.74
CA GLU A 95 -0.11 -4.70 21.84
C GLU A 95 0.25 -3.96 20.53
N CYS A 96 -0.32 -4.38 19.40
CA CYS A 96 -0.08 -3.80 18.08
C CYS A 96 -1.13 -2.78 17.64
N SER A 97 -2.20 -2.57 18.41
CA SER A 97 -3.23 -1.56 18.12
C SER A 97 -2.65 -0.16 17.85
N GLY A 98 -1.70 0.28 18.68
CA GLY A 98 -1.01 1.55 18.51
C GLY A 98 -0.17 1.61 17.22
N TYR A 99 0.48 0.50 16.86
CA TYR A 99 1.21 0.37 15.60
C TYR A 99 0.26 0.45 14.39
N VAL A 100 -0.84 -0.30 14.41
CA VAL A 100 -1.82 -0.30 13.30
C VAL A 100 -2.44 1.08 13.13
N LYS A 101 -2.81 1.75 14.23
CA LYS A 101 -3.24 3.15 14.19
C LYS A 101 -2.23 4.03 13.45
N ALA A 102 -0.97 4.01 13.89
CA ALA A 102 0.08 4.85 13.31
C ALA A 102 0.32 4.53 11.82
N TYR A 103 0.22 3.27 11.43
CA TYR A 103 0.34 2.83 10.03
C TYR A 103 -0.84 3.33 9.19
N MET A 104 -2.09 3.06 9.60
CA MET A 104 -3.31 3.37 8.86
C MET A 104 -3.58 4.86 8.73
N THR A 105 -3.25 5.65 9.77
CA THR A 105 -3.41 7.13 9.72
C THR A 105 -2.16 7.85 9.23
N GLY A 106 -1.07 7.11 8.99
CA GLY A 106 0.22 7.65 8.58
C GLY A 106 0.43 7.58 7.07
N ARG A 107 1.61 8.02 6.64
CA ARG A 107 2.01 7.97 5.22
C ARG A 107 2.31 6.56 4.71
N ALA A 108 2.62 5.62 5.61
CA ALA A 108 3.02 4.26 5.22
C ALA A 108 1.89 3.56 4.45
N TYR A 109 0.66 3.58 4.98
CA TYR A 109 -0.49 3.00 4.29
C TYR A 109 -0.79 3.71 2.96
N GLN A 110 -0.64 5.04 2.89
CA GLN A 110 -0.81 5.79 1.65
C GLN A 110 0.21 5.39 0.57
N PHE A 111 1.49 5.24 0.93
CA PHE A 111 2.51 4.79 -0.01
C PHE A 111 2.26 3.36 -0.49
N ASP A 112 1.80 2.46 0.39
CA ASP A 112 1.45 1.10 0.02
C ASP A 112 0.28 1.10 -0.99
N LEU A 113 -0.75 1.94 -0.79
CA LEU A 113 -1.87 2.11 -1.73
C LEU A 113 -1.44 2.71 -3.08
N GLU A 114 -0.64 3.78 -3.07
CA GLU A 114 -0.14 4.43 -4.28
C GLU A 114 0.70 3.47 -5.12
N LEU A 115 1.55 2.67 -4.46
CA LEU A 115 2.36 1.65 -5.10
C LEU A 115 1.47 0.61 -5.80
N VAL A 116 0.54 -0.01 -5.06
CA VAL A 116 -0.33 -1.05 -5.62
C VAL A 116 -1.19 -0.51 -6.78
N ALA A 117 -1.77 0.68 -6.63
CA ALA A 117 -2.57 1.30 -7.69
C ALA A 117 -1.75 1.57 -8.96
N ARG A 118 -0.50 2.06 -8.80
CA ARG A 118 0.39 2.33 -9.93
C ARG A 118 0.78 1.04 -10.66
N GLU A 119 1.21 0.00 -9.93
CA GLU A 119 1.61 -1.27 -10.55
C GLU A 119 0.42 -1.96 -11.23
N ALA A 120 -0.77 -1.95 -10.61
CA ALA A 120 -2.00 -2.46 -11.21
C ALA A 120 -2.38 -1.70 -12.49
N GLY A 121 -2.31 -0.37 -12.47
CA GLY A 121 -2.58 0.47 -13.65
C GLY A 121 -1.57 0.24 -14.77
N ALA A 122 -0.29 0.09 -14.45
CA ALA A 122 0.75 -0.23 -15.43
C ALA A 122 0.52 -1.60 -16.08
N TYR A 123 0.13 -2.61 -15.30
CA TYR A 123 -0.26 -3.92 -15.82
C TYR A 123 -1.48 -3.82 -16.74
N ALA A 124 -2.54 -3.14 -16.30
CA ALA A 124 -3.76 -2.94 -17.09
C ALA A 124 -3.49 -2.25 -18.44
N GLY A 125 -2.57 -1.27 -18.46
CA GLY A 125 -2.18 -0.56 -19.69
C GLY A 125 -1.26 -1.35 -20.62
N GLY A 126 -0.64 -2.43 -20.14
CA GLY A 126 0.32 -3.24 -20.89
C GLY A 126 -0.24 -4.49 -21.57
N ILE A 127 -1.49 -4.86 -21.28
CA ILE A 127 -2.12 -6.06 -21.83
C ILE A 127 -2.89 -5.79 -23.13
N TYR A 128 -2.93 -6.78 -24.03
CA TYR A 128 -3.77 -6.74 -25.23
C TYR A 128 -5.18 -7.26 -24.91
N LEU A 129 -6.20 -6.48 -25.26
CA LEU A 129 -7.61 -6.80 -25.04
C LEU A 129 -8.19 -7.51 -26.27
N ALA A 130 -9.11 -8.45 -26.08
CA ALA A 130 -9.59 -9.34 -27.15
C ALA A 130 -10.59 -8.69 -28.14
N GLU A 131 -10.86 -7.38 -27.99
CA GLU A 131 -11.85 -6.60 -28.76
C GLU A 131 -13.28 -7.19 -28.79
N ASP A 132 -13.59 -8.13 -27.89
CA ASP A 132 -14.90 -8.79 -27.80
C ASP A 132 -15.85 -8.13 -26.78
N GLY A 133 -15.35 -7.12 -26.06
CA GLY A 133 -16.06 -6.38 -25.03
C GLY A 133 -16.29 -7.18 -23.74
N ARG A 134 -15.53 -8.26 -23.52
CA ARG A 134 -15.69 -9.15 -22.36
C ARG A 134 -14.57 -9.03 -21.33
N ASP A 135 -13.57 -8.21 -21.60
CA ASP A 135 -12.50 -7.91 -20.66
C ASP A 135 -13.06 -7.17 -19.43
N ALA A 136 -12.69 -7.65 -18.24
CA ALA A 136 -13.20 -7.11 -16.99
C ALA A 136 -12.11 -7.05 -15.92
N TRP A 137 -12.23 -6.05 -15.03
CA TRP A 137 -11.44 -5.94 -13.82
C TRP A 137 -12.38 -6.05 -12.62
N VAL A 138 -12.08 -6.97 -11.70
CA VAL A 138 -12.91 -7.21 -10.53
C VAL A 138 -12.30 -6.48 -9.35
N PHE A 139 -13.12 -5.71 -8.64
CA PHE A 139 -12.75 -5.02 -7.42
C PHE A 139 -13.59 -5.55 -6.26
N ASP A 140 -12.94 -5.78 -5.13
CA ASP A 140 -13.64 -5.89 -3.85
C ASP A 140 -14.13 -4.49 -3.40
N VAL A 141 -15.04 -4.44 -2.44
CA VAL A 141 -15.62 -3.18 -1.94
C VAL A 141 -14.92 -2.72 -0.68
N ASP A 142 -15.03 -3.50 0.39
CA ASP A 142 -14.52 -3.16 1.71
C ASP A 142 -12.98 -3.21 1.71
N GLU A 143 -12.36 -2.21 2.34
CA GLU A 143 -10.90 -2.00 2.43
C GLU A 143 -10.17 -1.88 1.06
N THR A 144 -10.91 -1.90 -0.05
CA THR A 144 -10.39 -1.81 -1.42
C THR A 144 -10.88 -0.54 -2.11
N LEU A 145 -12.20 -0.38 -2.27
CA LEU A 145 -12.81 0.83 -2.84
C LEU A 145 -13.31 1.77 -1.74
N LEU A 146 -13.82 1.21 -0.64
CA LEU A 146 -14.35 1.92 0.51
C LEU A 146 -13.56 1.56 1.75
N SER A 147 -13.28 2.54 2.60
CA SER A 147 -12.53 2.32 3.84
C SER A 147 -13.46 2.21 5.04
N ASN A 148 -13.38 1.10 5.79
CA ASN A 148 -14.01 0.99 7.11
C ASN A 148 -13.12 1.54 8.24
N LEU A 149 -12.06 2.29 7.93
CA LEU A 149 -11.17 2.88 8.93
C LEU A 149 -11.90 3.69 10.02
N PRO A 150 -12.96 4.47 9.75
CA PRO A 150 -13.72 5.14 10.81
C PRO A 150 -14.32 4.16 11.82
N TYR A 151 -14.88 3.04 11.34
CA TYR A 151 -15.40 2.00 12.21
C TYR A 151 -14.28 1.40 13.06
N TYR A 152 -13.15 1.02 12.46
CA TYR A 152 -12.03 0.45 13.20
C TYR A 152 -11.38 1.44 14.17
N ALA A 153 -11.39 2.74 13.89
CA ALA A 153 -10.90 3.75 14.82
C ALA A 153 -11.68 3.77 16.15
N ASP A 154 -13.00 3.53 16.09
CA ASP A 154 -13.87 3.39 17.27
C ASP A 154 -13.69 2.03 17.98
N HIS A 155 -13.06 1.06 17.31
CA HIS A 155 -12.83 -0.31 17.80
C HIS A 155 -11.33 -0.61 17.93
N HIS A 156 -10.53 0.37 18.38
CA HIS A 156 -9.11 0.20 18.71
C HIS A 156 -8.22 -0.33 17.58
N TYR A 157 -8.61 -0.07 16.32
CA TYR A 157 -7.90 -0.46 15.09
C TYR A 157 -7.79 -1.97 14.88
N GLY A 158 -8.74 -2.76 15.38
CA GLY A 158 -8.84 -4.20 15.12
C GLY A 158 -9.52 -5.00 16.21
#